data_AF-A0A943XGY9-F1
#
_entry.id   AF-A0A943XGY9-F1
#
_cell.length_a   1.000
_cell.length_b   1.000
_cell.length_c   1.000
_cell.angle_alpha   90.00
_cell.angle_beta   90.00
_cell.angle_gamma   90.00
#
_symmetry.space_group_name_H-M   'P 1'
#
loop_
_entity.id
_entity.type
_entity.pdbx_description
1 polymer ?
#
loop_
_entity_poly.entity_id
_entity_poly.type
_entity_poly.pdbx_seq_one_letter_code
_entity_poly.pdbx_strand_id
1 'polypeptide(L)'
;MKSKRQQKLYDHYKTVFGEEPIFSLKLKKNVLPTDMKPITTLVFKPTDEMPFWKLCTIGASDYLMPERDIGFGRKANRRNEYMMLISPDVDIRNPSDDEDVYDAYFARRRYS
;
A
#
# COMPACT_ATOMS: atom_id res chain seq x y z
N MET A 1 10.22 -3.65 15.99
CA MET A 1 10.52 -2.19 16.00
C MET A 1 10.39 -1.69 14.56
N LYS A 2 9.53 -0.70 14.27
CA LYS A 2 9.45 -0.12 12.91
C LYS A 2 10.81 0.47 12.54
N SER A 3 11.33 0.21 11.34
CA SER A 3 12.64 0.76 10.98
C SER A 3 12.60 2.30 10.93
N LYS A 4 13.68 2.97 11.34
CA LYS A 4 13.77 4.45 11.31
C LYS A 4 13.45 5.01 9.91
N ARG A 5 13.84 4.29 8.86
CA ARG A 5 13.56 4.66 7.46
C ARG A 5 12.07 4.59 7.12
N GLN A 6 11.40 3.49 7.50
CA GLN A 6 9.96 3.34 7.27
C GLN A 6 9.17 4.38 8.06
N GLN A 7 9.60 4.71 9.28
CA GLN A 7 8.98 5.77 10.07
C GLN A 7 9.12 7.14 9.38
N LYS A 8 10.33 7.47 8.89
CA LYS A 8 10.56 8.72 8.14
C LYS A 8 9.66 8.84 6.90
N LEU A 9 9.45 7.74 6.17
CA LEU A 9 8.57 7.73 5.01
C LEU A 9 7.08 7.86 5.40
N TYR A 10 6.67 7.19 6.48
CA TYR A 10 5.33 7.36 7.05
C TYR A 10 5.05 8.82 7.41
N ASP A 11 5.99 9.45 8.13
CA ASP A 11 5.87 10.85 8.54
C ASP A 11 5.83 11.77 7.31
N HIS A 12 6.63 11.48 6.28
CA HIS A 12 6.61 12.22 5.02
C HIS A 12 5.23 12.18 4.35
N TYR A 13 4.59 11.02 4.25
CA TYR A 13 3.24 10.94 3.67
C TYR A 13 2.23 11.77 4.45
N LYS A 14 2.24 11.69 5.77
CA LYS A 14 1.35 12.50 6.62
C LYS A 14 1.56 13.99 6.42
N THR A 15 2.82 14.43 6.36
CA THR A 15 3.14 15.84 6.16
C THR A 15 2.69 16.32 4.79
N VAL A 16 2.89 15.52 3.73
CA VAL A 16 2.51 15.90 2.36
C VAL A 16 1.00 15.91 2.15
N PHE A 17 0.28 14.93 2.72
CA PHE A 17 -1.17 14.83 2.55
C PHE A 17 -1.98 15.59 3.60
N GLY A 18 -1.34 16.07 4.67
CA GLY A 18 -1.99 16.84 5.73
C GLY A 18 -2.93 16.03 6.63
N GLU A 19 -2.94 14.69 6.51
CA GLU A 19 -3.86 13.82 7.23
C GLU A 19 -3.22 12.47 7.61
N GLU A 20 -3.84 11.75 8.53
CA GLU A 20 -3.50 10.37 8.86
C GLU A 20 -4.16 9.40 7.86
N PRO A 21 -3.55 8.23 7.60
CA PRO A 21 -4.21 7.20 6.81
C PRO A 21 -5.45 6.68 7.55
N ILE A 22 -6.53 6.46 6.82
CA ILE A 22 -7.80 5.95 7.39
C ILE A 22 -7.70 4.48 7.80
N PHE A 23 -6.88 3.70 7.09
CA PHE A 23 -6.50 2.35 7.47
C PHE A 23 -5.20 1.94 6.76
N SER A 24 -4.69 0.76 7.12
CA SER A 24 -3.55 0.15 6.43
C SER A 24 -3.83 -1.30 6.08
N LEU A 25 -3.50 -1.70 4.85
CA LEU A 25 -3.54 -3.08 4.40
C LEU A 25 -2.19 -3.74 4.68
N LYS A 26 -2.23 -4.90 5.34
CA LYS A 26 -1.06 -5.75 5.59
C LYS A 26 -1.47 -7.19 5.40
N LEU A 27 -0.66 -7.95 4.67
CA LEU A 27 -0.84 -9.40 4.61
C LEU A 27 -0.64 -9.99 6.02
N LYS A 28 -1.54 -10.89 6.42
CA LYS A 28 -1.41 -11.58 7.71
C LYS A 28 -0.14 -12.45 7.68
N LYS A 29 0.59 -12.50 8.79
CA LYS A 29 1.88 -13.22 8.87
C LYS A 29 1.76 -14.71 8.53
N ASN A 30 0.63 -15.34 8.86
CA ASN A 30 0.36 -16.75 8.62
C ASN A 30 0.07 -17.11 7.16
N VAL A 31 -0.19 -16.11 6.30
CA VAL A 31 -0.36 -16.30 4.84
C VAL A 31 0.84 -15.77 4.05
N LEU A 32 1.81 -15.15 4.72
CA LEU A 32 3.04 -14.67 4.08
C LEU A 32 4.04 -15.83 3.98
N PRO A 33 4.52 -16.19 2.78
CA PRO A 33 5.63 -17.12 2.63
C PRO A 33 6.86 -16.68 3.43
N THR A 34 7.66 -17.63 3.92
CA THR A 34 8.80 -17.36 4.81
C THR A 34 9.88 -16.47 4.17
N ASP A 35 9.97 -16.49 2.85
CA ASP A 35 10.90 -15.73 2.03
C ASP A 35 10.35 -14.34 1.59
N MET A 36 9.06 -14.08 1.83
CA MET A 36 8.48 -12.77 1.54
C MET A 36 8.70 -11.79 2.69
N LYS A 37 9.03 -10.55 2.32
CA LYS A 37 9.05 -9.41 3.24
C LYS A 37 7.68 -8.72 3.24
N PRO A 38 7.18 -8.30 4.42
CA PRO A 38 5.88 -7.66 4.51
C PRO A 38 5.89 -6.29 3.82
N ILE A 39 4.86 -6.04 3.00
CA ILE A 39 4.55 -4.72 2.45
C ILE A 39 3.30 -4.20 3.16
N THR A 40 3.36 -2.96 3.63
CA THR A 40 2.20 -2.25 4.17
C THR A 40 1.71 -1.25 3.13
N THR A 41 0.41 -1.21 2.87
CA THR A 41 -0.21 -0.14 2.07
C THR A 41 -1.01 0.75 3.01
N LEU A 42 -0.72 2.04 3.02
CA LEU A 42 -1.47 3.06 3.75
C LEU A 42 -2.52 3.64 2.81
N VAL A 43 -3.74 3.82 3.32
CA VAL A 43 -4.86 4.36 2.55
C VAL A 43 -5.24 5.71 3.12
N PHE A 44 -5.16 6.75 2.29
CA PHE A 44 -5.59 8.11 2.61
C PHE A 44 -6.80 8.48 1.76
N LYS A 45 -7.77 9.16 2.37
CA LYS A 45 -9.00 9.57 1.70
C LYS A 45 -8.75 10.72 0.71
N PRO A 46 -9.67 10.99 -0.22
CA PRO A 46 -9.63 12.22 -1.00
C PRO A 46 -9.75 13.45 -0.10
N THR A 47 -9.08 14.53 -0.50
CA THR A 47 -9.21 15.87 0.10
C THR A 47 -9.51 16.89 -1.00
N ASP A 48 -9.90 18.11 -0.62
CA ASP A 48 -10.17 19.17 -1.59
C ASP A 48 -8.93 19.53 -2.42
N GLU A 49 -7.73 19.48 -1.81
CA GLU A 49 -6.46 19.75 -2.49
C GLU A 49 -5.97 18.56 -3.34
N MET A 50 -6.22 17.33 -2.88
CA MET A 50 -5.88 16.09 -3.58
C MET A 50 -7.12 15.21 -3.67
N PRO A 51 -7.98 15.42 -4.68
CA PRO A 51 -9.28 14.75 -4.80
C PRO A 51 -9.13 13.33 -5.35
N PHE A 52 -8.24 12.53 -4.76
CA PHE A 52 -7.99 11.14 -5.10
C PHE A 52 -7.77 10.34 -3.82
N TRP A 53 -8.15 9.08 -3.82
CA TRP A 53 -7.62 8.14 -2.83
C TRP A 53 -6.13 7.94 -3.07
N LYS A 54 -5.33 7.91 -2.00
CA LYS A 54 -3.89 7.67 -2.09
C LYS A 54 -3.54 6.37 -1.39
N LEU A 55 -3.10 5.38 -2.17
CA LEU A 55 -2.59 4.11 -1.66
C LEU A 55 -1.06 4.14 -1.75
N CYS A 56 -0.39 4.17 -0.60
CA CYS A 56 1.06 4.35 -0.52
C CYS A 56 1.72 3.15 0.14
N THR A 57 2.73 2.56 -0.51
CA THR A 57 3.44 1.42 0.07
C THR A 57 4.56 1.83 1.03
N ILE A 58 4.80 1.00 2.03
CA ILE A 58 5.99 1.00 2.87
C ILE A 58 6.52 -0.44 2.92
N GLY A 59 7.77 -0.63 2.48
CA GLY A 59 8.45 -1.93 2.46
C GLY A 59 8.54 -2.55 1.06
N ALA A 60 7.92 -1.95 0.03
CA ALA A 60 8.11 -2.42 -1.34
C ALA A 60 9.57 -2.22 -1.79
N SER A 61 10.26 -1.23 -1.23
CA SER A 61 11.68 -0.94 -1.52
C SER A 61 12.67 -1.99 -1.01
N ASP A 62 12.19 -3.01 -0.28
CA ASP A 62 12.97 -4.19 0.06
C ASP A 62 13.04 -5.22 -1.08
N TYR A 63 12.22 -5.05 -2.11
CA TYR A 63 12.24 -5.78 -3.37
C TYR A 63 12.94 -4.93 -4.42
N LEU A 64 14.18 -5.28 -4.74
CA LEU A 64 14.99 -4.50 -5.69
C LEU A 64 14.44 -4.65 -7.10
N MET A 65 14.22 -3.52 -7.76
CA MET A 65 13.96 -3.52 -9.19
C MET A 65 15.20 -3.98 -9.98
N PRO A 66 14.99 -4.57 -11.18
CA PRO A 66 16.08 -4.83 -12.12
C PRO A 66 16.87 -3.55 -12.40
N GLU A 67 18.14 -3.70 -12.71
CA GLU A 67 18.95 -2.57 -13.14
C GLU A 67 18.45 -2.05 -14.49
N ARG A 68 18.32 -0.73 -14.59
CA ARG A 68 17.91 -0.06 -15.81
C ARG A 68 18.77 1.16 -16.04
N ASP A 69 19.33 1.26 -17.24
CA ASP A 69 20.02 2.46 -17.71
C ASP A 69 18.97 3.53 -18.03
N ILE A 70 19.19 4.74 -17.52
CA ILE A 70 18.32 5.90 -17.76
C ILE A 70 19.02 6.98 -18.61
N GLY A 71 20.15 6.62 -19.24
CA GLY A 71 20.99 7.52 -20.03
C GLY A 71 22.06 8.23 -19.21
N PHE A 72 23.00 8.87 -19.92
CA PHE A 72 24.08 9.69 -19.33
C PHE A 72 24.98 8.93 -18.33
N GLY A 73 25.16 7.62 -18.52
CA GLY A 73 25.95 6.78 -17.61
C GLY A 73 25.32 6.58 -16.22
N ARG A 74 24.01 6.83 -16.08
CA ARG A 74 23.29 6.72 -14.81
C ARG A 74 22.36 5.51 -14.80
N LYS A 75 22.30 4.84 -13.65
CA LYS A 75 21.34 3.76 -13.38
C LYS A 75 20.15 4.29 -12.58
N ALA A 76 18.96 3.78 -12.86
CA ALA A 76 17.77 4.05 -12.06
C ALA A 76 17.96 3.56 -10.62
N ASN A 77 17.38 4.28 -9.65
CA ASN A 77 17.25 3.76 -8.30
C ASN A 77 16.39 2.49 -8.32
N ARG A 78 16.87 1.46 -7.61
CA ARG A 78 16.25 0.13 -7.57
C ARG A 78 15.31 -0.04 -6.37
N ARG A 79 15.33 0.92 -5.43
CA ARG A 79 14.55 0.92 -4.19
C ARG A 79 13.42 1.91 -4.30
N ASN A 80 12.25 1.41 -4.67
CA ASN A 80 11.08 2.23 -4.95
C ASN A 80 9.93 1.84 -4.02
N GLU A 81 9.04 2.79 -3.78
CA GLU A 81 7.73 2.55 -3.19
C GLU A 81 6.69 2.92 -4.24
N TYR A 82 5.55 2.24 -4.21
CA TYR A 82 4.48 2.47 -5.15
C TYR A 82 3.44 3.39 -4.54
N MET A 83 2.90 4.26 -5.38
CA MET A 83 1.75 5.10 -5.06
C MET A 83 0.71 4.91 -6.14
N MET A 84 -0.54 4.70 -5.73
CA MET A 84 -1.68 4.67 -6.63
C MET A 84 -2.65 5.77 -6.24
N LEU A 85 -3.06 6.55 -7.24
CA LEU A 85 -4.10 7.55 -7.11
C LEU A 85 -5.37 7.00 -7.75
N ILE A 86 -6.45 6.92 -6.99
CA ILE A 86 -7.71 6.34 -7.44
C ILE A 86 -8.79 7.43 -7.40
N SER A 87 -9.68 7.42 -8.40
CA SER A 87 -10.82 8.35 -8.46
C SER A 87 -11.58 8.37 -7.13
N PRO A 88 -12.01 9.55 -6.64
CA PRO A 88 -12.75 9.66 -5.39
C PRO A 88 -14.11 8.95 -5.45
N ASP A 89 -14.64 8.71 -6.65
CA ASP A 89 -15.89 7.98 -6.88
C ASP A 89 -15.79 6.48 -6.61
N VAL A 90 -14.57 5.94 -6.48
CA VAL A 90 -14.37 4.53 -6.14
C VAL A 90 -14.60 4.35 -4.65
N ASP A 91 -15.46 3.41 -4.31
CA ASP A 91 -15.69 2.98 -2.93
C ASP A 91 -14.51 2.13 -2.44
N ILE A 92 -13.72 2.66 -1.51
CA ILE A 92 -12.59 1.98 -0.88
C ILE A 92 -12.89 1.78 0.60
N ARG A 93 -13.17 0.53 0.98
CA ARG A 93 -13.53 0.12 2.34
C ARG A 93 -12.44 -0.72 2.97
N ASN A 94 -12.33 -0.66 4.29
CA ASN A 94 -11.44 -1.57 5.01
C ASN A 94 -12.10 -2.97 5.04
N PRO A 95 -11.39 -4.03 4.62
CA PRO A 95 -11.97 -5.38 4.56
C PRO A 95 -12.52 -5.91 5.89
N SER A 96 -12.07 -5.38 7.04
CA SER A 96 -12.63 -5.75 8.36
C SER A 96 -14.00 -5.15 8.63
N ASP A 97 -14.42 -4.15 7.87
CA ASP A 97 -15.70 -3.46 8.05
C ASP A 97 -16.85 -4.25 7.37
N ASP A 98 -16.50 -5.29 6.60
CA ASP A 98 -17.41 -6.18 5.87
C ASP A 98 -17.24 -7.64 6.36
N GLU A 99 -17.47 -7.92 7.66
CA GLU A 99 -17.43 -9.32 8.15
C GLU A 99 -18.44 -10.22 7.41
N ASP A 100 -19.57 -9.68 6.96
CA ASP A 100 -20.64 -10.45 6.30
C ASP A 100 -20.41 -10.75 4.81
N VAL A 101 -19.56 -9.96 4.12
CA VAL A 101 -19.38 -10.11 2.65
C VAL A 101 -18.37 -11.21 2.32
N TYR A 102 -17.37 -11.40 3.17
CA TYR A 102 -16.34 -12.44 2.99
C TYR A 102 -16.97 -13.84 3.05
N ASP A 103 -17.83 -14.12 4.03
CA ASP A 103 -18.46 -15.43 4.18
C ASP A 103 -19.43 -15.73 3.02
N ALA A 104 -20.18 -14.74 2.53
CA ALA A 104 -21.08 -14.92 1.39
C ALA A 104 -20.34 -15.22 0.06
N TYR A 105 -19.19 -14.56 -0.19
CA TYR A 105 -18.39 -14.77 -1.40
C TYR A 105 -17.67 -16.12 -1.41
N PHE A 106 -17.13 -16.56 -0.26
CA PHE A 106 -16.49 -17.87 -0.15
C PHE A 106 -17.49 -19.03 -0.05
N ALA A 107 -18.67 -18.81 0.54
CA ALA A 107 -19.75 -19.79 0.53
C ALA A 107 -20.24 -20.08 -0.90
N ARG A 108 -20.43 -19.06 -1.75
CA ARG A 108 -20.85 -19.26 -3.15
C ARG A 108 -19.87 -20.06 -3.99
N ARG A 109 -18.57 -19.99 -3.71
CA ARG A 109 -17.53 -20.76 -4.42
C ARG A 109 -17.35 -22.20 -3.92
N ARG A 110 -17.88 -22.56 -2.76
CA ARG A 110 -17.85 -23.94 -2.25
C ARG A 110 -18.99 -24.81 -2.77
N TYR A 111 -20.00 -24.20 -3.39
CA TYR A 111 -21.19 -24.89 -3.91
C TYR A 111 -21.36 -24.73 -5.45
N SER A 112 -20.29 -24.36 -6.16
CA SER A 112 -20.22 -24.30 -7.64
C SER A 112 -19.14 -25.23 -8.15
#